data_AF-A0A0B1TME5-F1
#
_entry.id   AF-A0A0B1TME5-F1
#
_cell.length_a   1.000
_cell.length_b   1.000
_cell.length_c   1.000
_cell.angle_alpha   90.00
_cell.angle_beta   90.00
_cell.angle_gamma   90.00
#
_symmetry.space_group_name_H-M   'P 1'
#
loop_
_entity.id
_entity.type
_entity.pdbx_description
1 polymer ?
#
loop_
_entity_poly.entity_id
_entity_poly.type
_entity_poly.pdbx_seq_one_letter_code
_entity_poly.pdbx_strand_id
1 'polypeptide(L)'
;MEKICVDNTCENPCARFAPHLMVCDCPAIDQDTGFASEDRCQLCCYDFNLKPANRRCQNAYRKYKVMDLFQKPIWRVGLECAGGKTCNKYGVCAACTLKYTGLLLLIPLLLRVF
;
A
#
# COMPACT_ATOMS: atom_id res chain seq x y z
N MET A 1 10.52 -11.78 -8.29
CA MET A 1 9.25 -11.36 -8.90
C MET A 1 8.33 -10.95 -7.76
N GLU A 2 8.11 -9.66 -7.55
CA GLU A 2 7.26 -9.18 -6.45
C GLU A 2 5.79 -9.53 -6.74
N LYS A 3 5.18 -10.32 -5.86
CA LYS A 3 3.75 -10.63 -5.88
C LYS A 3 3.10 -9.83 -4.76
N ILE A 4 1.99 -9.14 -5.03
CA ILE A 4 1.19 -8.55 -3.96
C ILE A 4 0.04 -9.51 -3.67
N CYS A 5 -0.18 -9.76 -2.38
CA CYS A 5 -1.40 -10.39 -1.92
C CYS A 5 -2.45 -9.30 -1.67
N VAL A 6 -3.48 -9.25 -2.51
CA VAL A 6 -4.67 -8.42 -2.32
C VAL A 6 -5.84 -9.38 -2.11
N ASP A 7 -6.61 -9.20 -1.03
CA ASP A 7 -7.79 -10.02 -0.72
C ASP A 7 -7.54 -11.55 -0.81
N ASN A 8 -6.49 -12.03 -0.14
CA ASN A 8 -6.04 -13.44 -0.12
C ASN A 8 -5.58 -14.03 -1.46
N THR A 9 -5.48 -13.22 -2.52
CA THR A 9 -4.98 -13.63 -3.84
C THR A 9 -3.62 -13.00 -4.08
N CYS A 10 -2.58 -13.83 -4.18
CA CYS A 10 -1.20 -13.37 -4.37
C CYS A 10 -0.80 -13.39 -5.85
N GLU A 11 -1.01 -12.27 -6.53
CA GLU A 11 -0.77 -12.13 -7.97
C GLU A 11 -0.05 -10.82 -8.30
N ASN A 12 0.38 -10.67 -9.56
CA ASN A 12 0.85 -9.39 -10.10
C ASN A 12 -0.30 -8.72 -10.85
N PRO A 13 -1.07 -7.81 -10.23
CA PRO A 13 -2.18 -7.12 -10.88
C PRO A 13 -1.73 -6.25 -12.06
N CYS A 14 -0.50 -5.73 -12.06
CA CYS A 14 0.05 -4.95 -13.17
C CYS A 14 0.24 -5.81 -14.44
N ALA A 15 0.65 -7.07 -14.27
CA ALA A 15 0.83 -8.00 -15.39
C ALA A 15 -0.47 -8.37 -16.11
N ARG A 16 -1.64 -8.15 -15.47
CA ARG A 16 -2.96 -8.32 -16.11
C ARG A 16 -3.21 -7.28 -17.21
N PHE A 17 -2.62 -6.09 -17.08
CA PHE A 17 -2.72 -5.03 -18.10
C PHE A 17 -1.69 -5.22 -19.20
N ALA A 18 -0.41 -5.39 -18.84
CA ALA A 18 0.63 -5.73 -19.79
C ALA A 18 1.73 -6.56 -19.13
N PRO A 19 2.27 -7.58 -19.82
CA PRO A 19 3.13 -8.60 -19.21
C PRO A 19 4.49 -8.08 -18.73
N HIS A 20 4.93 -6.94 -19.25
CA HIS A 20 6.19 -6.30 -18.85
C HIS A 20 6.05 -5.41 -17.60
N LEU A 21 4.81 -5.16 -17.14
CA LEU A 21 4.58 -4.33 -15.97
C LEU A 21 4.79 -5.13 -14.68
N MET A 22 5.48 -4.50 -13.74
CA MET A 22 5.72 -5.05 -12.41
C MET A 22 5.11 -4.17 -11.34
N VAL A 23 4.87 -4.73 -10.17
CA VAL A 23 4.53 -3.95 -8.99
C VAL A 23 5.72 -3.09 -8.58
N CYS A 24 5.46 -1.88 -8.08
CA CYS A 24 6.44 -1.07 -7.36
C CYS A 24 5.78 -0.28 -6.23
N ASP A 25 6.61 0.26 -5.34
CA ASP A 25 6.17 1.22 -4.34
C ASP A 25 6.01 2.60 -4.97
N CYS A 26 4.83 3.19 -4.78
CA CYS A 26 4.53 4.51 -5.29
C CYS A 26 5.53 5.54 -4.76
N PRO A 27 5.95 6.51 -5.60
CA PRO A 27 6.94 7.50 -5.21
C PRO A 27 6.46 8.32 -4.02
N ALA A 28 7.39 8.65 -3.13
CA ALA A 28 7.12 9.42 -1.92
C ALA A 28 6.52 10.80 -2.22
N ILE A 29 7.01 11.40 -3.30
CA ILE A 29 6.69 12.74 -3.80
C ILE A 29 6.19 12.58 -5.23
N ASP A 30 5.07 13.20 -5.55
CA ASP A 30 4.55 13.25 -6.91
C ASP A 30 5.52 14.06 -7.79
N GLN A 31 5.95 13.50 -8.91
CA GLN A 31 6.98 14.12 -9.75
C GLN A 31 6.47 15.27 -10.61
N ASP A 32 5.15 15.39 -10.79
CA ASP A 32 4.53 16.46 -11.55
C ASP A 32 4.21 17.65 -10.63
N THR A 33 3.85 17.39 -9.37
CA THR A 33 3.44 18.46 -8.43
C THR A 33 4.47 18.80 -7.36
N GLY A 34 5.41 17.91 -7.04
CA GLY A 34 6.40 18.10 -5.98
C GLY A 34 5.86 17.95 -4.54
N PHE A 35 4.59 17.58 -4.37
CA PHE A 35 3.97 17.36 -3.06
C PHE A 35 4.03 15.89 -2.64
N ALA A 36 3.75 15.62 -1.36
CA ALA A 36 3.60 14.25 -0.86
C ALA A 36 2.53 13.52 -1.66
N SER A 37 2.89 12.35 -2.20
CA SER A 37 1.99 11.60 -3.08
C SER A 37 0.82 11.01 -2.28
N GLU A 38 -0.41 11.37 -2.66
CA GLU A 38 -1.65 10.75 -2.18
C GLU A 38 -1.78 9.30 -2.67
N ASP A 39 -1.03 8.93 -3.70
CA ASP A 39 -1.05 7.62 -4.32
C ASP A 39 -0.25 6.58 -3.51
N ARG A 40 0.43 6.96 -2.42
CA ARG A 40 1.27 6.05 -1.60
C ARG A 40 0.57 4.78 -1.12
N CYS A 41 -0.73 4.85 -0.85
CA CYS A 41 -1.53 3.70 -0.41
C CYS A 41 -2.16 2.92 -1.56
N GLN A 42 -2.00 3.38 -2.80
CA GLN A 42 -2.52 2.73 -3.99
C GLN A 42 -1.48 1.79 -4.60
N LEU A 43 -1.93 0.93 -5.49
CA LEU A 43 -1.06 0.14 -6.35
C LEU A 43 -0.35 1.06 -7.37
N CYS A 44 0.97 0.92 -7.49
CA CYS A 44 1.74 1.46 -8.61
C CYS A 44 2.33 0.33 -9.45
N CYS A 45 2.46 0.61 -10.75
CA CYS A 45 3.08 -0.28 -11.72
C CYS A 45 4.37 0.36 -12.27
N TYR A 46 5.42 -0.44 -12.31
CA TYR A 46 6.71 -0.16 -12.91
C TYR A 46 6.72 -0.58 -14.37
N ASP A 47 7.08 0.36 -15.25
CA ASP A 47 7.30 0.11 -16.68
C ASP A 47 8.78 0.38 -17.05
N PHE A 48 9.49 -0.66 -17.46
CA PHE A 48 10.90 -0.57 -17.88
C PHE A 48 11.11 0.26 -19.15
N ASN A 49 10.08 0.37 -20.00
CA ASN A 49 10.14 1.07 -21.27
C ASN A 49 10.01 2.59 -21.08
N LEU A 50 9.48 3.03 -19.93
CA LEU A 50 9.28 4.44 -19.67
C LEU A 50 10.62 5.15 -19.37
N LYS A 51 10.79 6.32 -19.99
CA LYS A 51 11.88 7.26 -19.73
C LYS A 51 11.29 8.63 -19.41
N PRO A 52 11.88 9.41 -18.50
CA PRO A 52 13.06 9.12 -17.67
C PRO A 52 12.82 8.05 -16.58
N ALA A 53 13.91 7.48 -16.02
CA ALA A 53 13.85 6.33 -15.11
C ALA A 53 13.07 6.61 -13.82
N ASN A 54 13.06 7.85 -13.34
CA ASN A 54 12.28 8.27 -12.19
C ASN A 54 10.77 8.12 -12.43
N ARG A 55 10.29 8.23 -13.67
CA ARG A 55 8.86 8.12 -14.02
C ARG A 55 8.39 6.69 -14.23
N ARG A 56 9.25 5.68 -14.09
CA ARG A 56 8.90 4.29 -14.40
C ARG A 56 7.84 3.71 -13.46
N CYS A 57 7.81 4.13 -12.21
CA CYS A 57 6.77 3.73 -11.25
C CYS A 57 5.64 4.76 -11.24
N GLN A 58 4.45 4.37 -11.73
CA GLN A 58 3.28 5.26 -11.81
C GLN A 58 2.05 4.61 -11.18
N ASN A 59 1.12 5.44 -10.73
CA ASN A 59 -0.15 4.98 -10.17
C ASN A 59 -0.91 4.10 -11.17
N ALA A 60 -1.23 2.88 -10.75
CA ALA A 60 -1.80 1.85 -11.61
C ALA A 60 -3.23 2.20 -12.06
N TYR A 61 -4.02 2.80 -11.18
CA TYR A 61 -5.39 3.22 -11.47
C TYR A 61 -5.43 4.42 -12.42
N ARG A 62 -4.65 5.47 -12.16
CA ARG A 62 -4.64 6.71 -12.95
C ARG A 62 -4.06 6.46 -14.35
N LYS A 63 -2.93 5.75 -14.45
CA LYS A 63 -2.19 5.53 -15.69
C LYS A 63 -2.73 4.37 -16.53
N TYR A 64 -2.91 3.21 -15.90
CA TYR A 64 -3.20 1.95 -16.59
C TYR A 64 -4.62 1.46 -16.39
N LYS A 65 -5.44 2.16 -15.59
CA LYS A 65 -6.81 1.75 -15.24
C LYS A 65 -6.88 0.35 -14.61
N VAL A 66 -5.83 -0.06 -13.90
CA VAL A 66 -5.82 -1.30 -13.13
C VAL A 66 -6.71 -1.09 -11.91
N MET A 67 -7.74 -1.93 -11.79
CA MET A 67 -8.80 -1.82 -10.79
C MET A 67 -9.02 -3.17 -10.11
N ASP A 68 -9.64 -3.13 -8.93
CA ASP A 68 -10.20 -4.33 -8.30
C ASP A 68 -11.46 -4.83 -9.04
N LEU A 69 -12.08 -5.90 -8.52
CA LEU A 69 -13.30 -6.47 -9.08
C LEU A 69 -14.53 -5.53 -8.98
N PHE A 70 -14.44 -4.49 -8.16
CA PHE A 70 -15.48 -3.48 -7.94
C PHE A 70 -15.18 -2.16 -8.67
N GLN A 71 -14.24 -2.16 -9.63
CA GLN A 71 -13.82 -0.98 -10.39
C GLN A 71 -13.24 0.15 -9.53
N LYS A 72 -12.66 -0.18 -8.38
CA LYS A 72 -11.98 0.78 -7.49
C LYS A 72 -10.46 0.69 -7.61
N PRO A 73 -9.73 1.73 -7.20
CA PRO A 73 -8.28 1.64 -7.02
C PRO A 73 -7.92 0.52 -6.05
N ILE A 74 -6.88 -0.23 -6.37
CA ILE A 74 -6.37 -1.30 -5.49
C ILE A 74 -5.54 -0.66 -4.36
N TRP A 75 -5.96 -0.87 -3.12
CA TRP A 75 -5.28 -0.38 -1.92
C TRP A 75 -4.28 -1.40 -1.40
N ARG A 76 -3.05 -0.96 -1.09
CA ARG A 76 -2.02 -1.80 -0.45
C ARG A 76 -2.04 -1.61 1.06
N VAL A 77 -2.97 -2.33 1.71
CA VAL A 77 -3.16 -2.28 3.17
C VAL A 77 -1.91 -2.77 3.91
N GLY A 78 -1.54 -2.08 4.98
CA GLY A 78 -0.41 -2.44 5.85
C GLY A 78 0.95 -1.91 5.37
N LEU A 79 1.05 -1.33 4.18
CA LEU A 79 2.26 -0.64 3.76
C LEU A 79 2.51 0.63 4.57
N GLU A 80 3.78 0.95 4.75
CA GLU A 80 4.20 2.21 5.34
C GLU A 80 3.87 3.41 4.44
N CYS A 81 3.37 4.46 5.06
CA CYS A 81 3.05 5.73 4.43
C CYS A 81 3.58 6.90 5.30
N ALA A 82 3.32 8.14 4.88
CA ALA A 82 3.97 9.33 5.45
C ALA A 82 3.85 9.42 7.00
N GLY A 83 4.97 9.72 7.65
CA GLY A 83 5.03 9.92 9.10
C GLY A 83 4.99 8.64 9.95
N GLY A 84 5.54 7.53 9.45
CA GLY A 84 5.61 6.25 10.20
C GLY A 84 4.24 5.58 10.39
N LYS A 85 3.27 5.93 9.53
CA LYS A 85 1.90 5.42 9.54
C LYS A 85 1.76 4.26 8.57
N THR A 86 0.61 3.59 8.58
CA THR A 86 0.30 2.49 7.65
C THR A 86 -1.01 2.73 6.90
N CYS A 87 -1.09 2.21 5.70
CA CYS A 87 -2.28 2.30 4.85
C CYS A 87 -3.39 1.37 5.37
N ASN A 88 -4.59 1.90 5.58
CA ASN A 88 -5.75 1.10 5.94
C ASN A 88 -6.57 0.67 4.70
N LYS A 89 -7.65 -0.11 4.92
CA LYS A 89 -8.55 -0.61 3.86
C LYS A 89 -9.30 0.46 3.06
N TYR A 90 -9.23 1.72 3.49
CA TYR A 90 -9.85 2.87 2.82
C TYR A 90 -8.83 3.71 2.05
N GLY A 91 -7.57 3.25 1.95
CA GLY A 91 -6.50 4.01 1.31
C GLY A 91 -5.96 5.16 2.15
N VAL A 92 -6.32 5.24 3.44
CA VAL A 92 -5.91 6.34 4.32
C VAL A 92 -4.69 5.94 5.12
N CYS A 93 -3.72 6.85 5.16
CA CYS A 93 -2.53 6.75 5.96
C CYS A 93 -2.83 7.03 7.44
N ALA A 94 -2.93 5.98 8.25
CA ALA A 94 -3.33 6.05 9.65
C ALA A 94 -2.22 5.50 10.56
N ALA A 95 -2.08 6.04 11.78
CA ALA A 95 -1.17 5.44 12.74
C ALA A 95 -1.68 4.02 13.08
N CYS A 96 -0.77 3.03 13.12
CA CYS A 96 -1.07 1.74 13.71
C CYS A 96 -1.43 1.98 15.19
N THR A 97 -2.72 2.03 15.52
CA THR A 97 -3.15 1.83 16.90
C THR A 97 -2.90 0.36 17.21
N LEU A 98 -1.69 0.08 17.70
CA LEU A 98 -1.35 -1.20 18.29
C LEU A 98 -2.40 -1.46 19.38
N LYS A 99 -3.39 -2.32 19.10
CA LYS A 99 -4.40 -2.77 20.07
C LYS A 99 -3.73 -3.68 21.10
N TYR A 100 -2.82 -3.14 21.91
CA TYR A 100 -2.16 -3.82 23.02
C TYR A 100 -2.66 -3.32 24.39
N THR A 101 -3.81 -2.66 24.43
CA THR A 101 -4.44 -2.20 25.68
C THR A 101 -5.21 -3.29 26.44
N GLY A 102 -5.25 -4.54 25.95
CA GLY A 102 -6.05 -5.62 26.56
C GLY A 102 -5.30 -6.58 27.50
N LEU A 103 -3.97 -6.73 27.39
CA LEU A 103 -3.28 -7.85 28.05
C LEU A 103 -2.37 -7.47 29.23
N LEU A 104 -2.01 -6.20 29.40
CA LEU A 104 -1.05 -5.76 30.42
C LEU A 104 -1.69 -5.24 31.72
N LEU A 105 -3.01 -5.10 31.79
CA LEU A 105 -3.72 -4.66 33.01
C LEU A 105 -4.37 -5.80 33.81
N LEU A 106 -4.26 -7.06 33.38
CA LEU A 106 -4.80 -8.21 34.12
C LEU A 106 -3.78 -8.86 35.09
N ILE A 107 -2.49 -8.51 35.00
CA ILE A 107 -1.45 -9.12 35.84
C ILE A 107 -1.48 -8.68 37.31
N PRO A 108 -1.84 -7.43 37.71
CA PRO A 108 -1.79 -7.07 39.12
C PRO A 108 -3.01 -7.56 39.95
N LEU A 109 -4.07 -8.09 39.31
CA LEU A 109 -5.26 -8.57 40.02
C LEU A 109 -5.16 -10.02 40.50
N LEU A 110 -4.29 -10.85 39.89
CA LEU A 110 -4.08 -12.24 40.30
C LEU A 110 -2.97 -12.39 41.36
N LEU A 111 -2.13 -11.38 41.57
CA LEU A 111 -1.07 -11.41 42.60
C LEU A 111 -1.53 -10.94 43.99
N ARG A 112 -2.79 -10.54 44.16
CA ARG A 112 -3.35 -10.13 45.47
C ARG A 112 -4.17 -11.23 46.16
N VAL A 113 -4.20 -12.45 45.61
CA VAL A 113 -5.02 -13.57 46.13
C VAL A 113 -4.17 -14.78 46.55
N PHE A 114 -2.84 -14.67 46.57
CA PHE A 114 -1.95 -15.65 47.20
C PHE A 114 -1.00 -14.97 48.17
#